data_AF-A0A015LTN0-F1
#
_entry.id   AF-A0A015LTN0-F1
#
_cell.length_a   1.000
_cell.length_b   1.000
_cell.length_c   1.000
_cell.angle_alpha   90.00
_cell.angle_beta   90.00
_cell.angle_gamma   90.00
#
_symmetry.space_group_name_H-M   'P 1'
#
loop_
_entity.id
_entity.type
_entity.pdbx_description
1 polymer ?
#
loop_
_entity_poly.entity_id
_entity_poly.type
_entity_poly.pdbx_seq_one_letter_code
_entity_poly.pdbx_strand_id
1 'polypeptide(L)'
;MIPGHTKFICDSFFGHIKKVYWKHKVNTINDVKNIINNSLNGNEAILYDNRINWNWYDFSAFFKNHFVPLPNITQFHHFRFSSEDIGKVYVSKESGGVESCYKLLKSDNFNKNSKPDLITTVSLTEERQNYLYSKIRQYVDEPYKDEYCAKPK
;
A
#
# COMPACT_ATOMS: atom_id res chain seq x y z
N MET A 1 12.26 -0.29 -22.83
CA MET A 1 11.02 0.43 -22.43
C MET A 1 11.07 1.81 -23.08
N ILE A 2 10.15 2.14 -23.99
CA ILE A 2 10.16 3.44 -24.67
C ILE A 2 9.76 4.50 -23.62
N PRO A 3 10.61 5.50 -23.31
CA PRO A 3 10.24 6.57 -22.39
C PRO A 3 9.08 7.36 -23.02
N GLY A 4 7.90 7.36 -22.39
CA GLY A 4 6.83 8.29 -22.76
C GLY A 4 5.40 7.75 -22.85
N HIS A 5 5.16 6.44 -22.77
CA HIS A 5 3.81 5.88 -23.07
C HIS A 5 3.03 5.30 -21.87
N THR A 6 3.28 5.77 -20.65
CA THR A 6 2.43 5.39 -19.51
C THR A 6 2.20 6.60 -18.60
N LYS A 7 1.41 7.58 -19.06
CA LYS A 7 0.75 8.49 -18.11
C LYS A 7 -0.34 7.67 -17.43
N PHE A 8 -0.01 7.10 -16.28
CA PHE A 8 -0.95 6.33 -15.50
C PHE A 8 -2.05 7.28 -15.02
N ILE A 9 -3.32 6.91 -15.23
CA ILE A 9 -4.43 7.82 -14.92
C ILE A 9 -4.43 8.22 -13.44
N CYS A 10 -4.02 7.32 -12.54
CA CYS A 10 -3.91 7.62 -11.12
C CYS A 10 -2.87 8.71 -10.82
N ASP A 11 -1.82 8.87 -11.63
CA ASP A 11 -0.86 9.96 -11.46
C ASP A 11 -1.54 11.32 -11.63
N SER A 12 -2.54 11.40 -12.53
CA SER A 12 -3.37 12.58 -12.68
C SER A 12 -4.16 12.86 -11.40
N PHE A 13 -4.84 11.85 -10.85
CA PHE A 13 -5.61 11.94 -9.60
C PHE A 13 -4.73 12.40 -8.42
N PHE A 14 -3.53 11.81 -8.26
CA PHE A 14 -2.56 12.25 -7.26
C PHE A 14 -2.06 13.68 -7.50
N GLY A 15 -1.87 14.06 -8.77
CA GLY A 15 -1.53 15.42 -9.15
C GLY A 15 -2.57 16.44 -8.70
N HIS A 16 -3.87 16.11 -8.79
CA HIS A 16 -4.95 16.95 -8.28
C HIS A 16 -4.93 17.07 -6.75
N ILE A 17 -4.76 15.96 -6.03
CA ILE A 17 -4.61 15.97 -4.56
C ILE A 17 -3.47 16.91 -4.16
N LYS A 18 -2.29 16.77 -4.79
CA LYS A 18 -1.10 17.58 -4.49
C LYS A 18 -1.32 19.07 -4.71
N LYS A 19 -1.99 19.45 -5.81
CA LYS A 19 -2.33 20.85 -6.12
C LYS A 19 -3.21 21.48 -5.06
N VAL A 20 -4.20 20.74 -4.54
CA VAL A 20 -5.08 21.23 -3.48
C VAL A 20 -4.34 21.25 -2.14
N TYR A 21 -3.61 20.18 -1.82
CA TYR A 21 -2.83 20.06 -0.59
C TYR A 21 -1.89 21.25 -0.38
N TRP A 22 -1.12 21.65 -1.39
CA TRP A 22 -0.20 22.78 -1.29
C TRP A 22 -0.84 24.14 -1.03
N LYS A 23 -2.14 24.28 -1.30
CA LYS A 23 -2.88 25.53 -1.07
C LYS A 23 -3.53 25.59 0.32
N HIS A 24 -3.51 24.48 1.06
CA HIS A 24 -4.20 24.36 2.33
C HIS A 24 -3.20 24.16 3.47
N LYS A 25 -3.53 24.73 4.62
CA LYS A 25 -2.87 24.38 5.88
C LYS A 25 -3.47 23.07 6.38
N VAL A 26 -2.62 22.11 6.73
CA VAL A 26 -3.05 20.76 7.13
C VAL A 26 -2.58 20.51 8.54
N ASN A 27 -3.53 20.34 9.46
CA ASN A 27 -3.25 20.10 10.87
C ASN A 27 -3.75 18.74 11.33
N THR A 28 -4.84 18.25 10.77
CA THR A 28 -5.49 17.00 11.17
C THR A 28 -5.59 16.01 10.01
N ILE A 29 -5.81 14.74 10.35
CA ILE A 29 -6.16 13.71 9.37
C ILE A 29 -7.47 14.05 8.63
N ASN A 30 -8.40 14.73 9.31
CA ASN A 30 -9.65 15.14 8.68
C ASN A 30 -9.45 16.25 7.63
N ASP A 31 -8.46 17.14 7.82
CA ASP A 31 -8.07 18.11 6.80
C ASP A 31 -7.57 17.40 5.54
N VAL A 32 -6.75 16.35 5.71
CA VAL A 32 -6.29 15.51 4.59
C VAL A 32 -7.46 14.84 3.88
N LYS A 33 -8.41 14.26 4.64
CA LYS A 33 -9.64 13.68 4.08
C LYS A 33 -10.40 14.70 3.22
N ASN A 34 -10.61 15.89 3.75
CA ASN A 34 -11.33 16.96 3.06
C ASN A 34 -10.59 17.40 1.79
N ILE A 35 -9.26 17.53 1.84
CA ILE A 35 -8.43 17.84 0.68
C ILE A 35 -8.59 16.79 -0.41
N ILE A 36 -8.53 15.51 -0.06
CA ILE A 36 -8.66 14.41 -1.03
C ILE A 36 -10.05 14.44 -1.66
N ASN A 37 -11.11 14.48 -0.86
CA ASN A 37 -12.50 14.47 -1.34
C ASN A 37 -12.83 15.68 -2.22
N ASN A 38 -12.23 16.84 -1.94
CA ASN A 38 -12.46 18.06 -2.70
C ASN A 38 -11.48 18.27 -3.88
N SER A 39 -10.55 17.34 -4.11
CA SER A 39 -9.48 17.54 -5.10
C SER A 39 -9.92 17.31 -6.55
N LEU A 40 -10.73 16.27 -6.79
CA LEU A 40 -11.29 15.91 -8.09
C LEU A 40 -12.41 14.89 -7.88
N ASN A 41 -13.43 14.92 -8.75
CA ASN A 41 -14.43 13.87 -8.82
C ASN A 41 -13.76 12.51 -9.10
N GLY A 42 -13.93 11.55 -8.19
CA GLY A 42 -13.30 10.22 -8.24
C GLY A 42 -12.18 10.01 -7.21
N ASN A 43 -11.72 11.07 -6.54
CA ASN A 43 -10.90 10.91 -5.34
C ASN A 43 -11.80 10.79 -4.11
N GLU A 44 -11.62 9.71 -3.34
CA GLU A 44 -12.33 9.46 -2.10
C GLU A 44 -11.34 9.04 -1.01
N ALA A 45 -11.39 9.72 0.12
CA ALA A 45 -10.62 9.38 1.30
C ALA A 45 -11.43 8.51 2.26
N ILE A 46 -10.90 7.32 2.51
CA ILE A 46 -11.42 6.39 3.51
C ILE A 46 -10.50 6.46 4.73
N LEU A 47 -11.03 6.95 5.85
CA LEU A 47 -10.30 6.96 7.12
C LEU A 47 -10.41 5.62 7.82
N TYR A 48 -9.34 5.24 8.52
CA TYR A 48 -9.41 4.14 9.46
C TYR A 48 -10.30 4.54 10.64
N ASP A 49 -11.37 3.79 10.84
CA ASP A 49 -12.34 3.98 11.91
C ASP A 49 -12.60 2.62 12.58
N ASN A 50 -11.61 2.13 13.32
CA ASN A 50 -11.69 0.87 14.08
C ASN A 50 -12.32 -0.30 13.30
N ARG A 51 -11.96 -0.42 12.02
CA ARG A 51 -12.42 -1.48 11.08
C ARG A 51 -13.89 -1.40 10.65
N ILE A 52 -14.60 -0.33 10.96
CA ILE A 52 -16.01 -0.17 10.53
C ILE A 52 -16.07 0.02 9.01
N ASN A 53 -15.20 0.87 8.45
CA ASN A 53 -15.26 1.24 7.03
C ASN A 53 -14.33 0.42 6.12
N TRP A 54 -13.16 0.00 6.63
CA TRP A 54 -12.16 -0.69 5.82
C TRP A 54 -11.28 -1.62 6.65
N ASN A 55 -10.96 -2.77 6.05
CA ASN A 55 -10.12 -3.81 6.64
C ASN A 55 -8.79 -3.89 5.88
N TRP A 56 -7.69 -3.68 6.59
CA TRP A 56 -6.35 -3.88 6.07
C TRP A 56 -5.90 -5.32 6.36
N TYR A 57 -5.47 -6.03 5.32
CA TYR A 57 -5.06 -7.43 5.41
C TYR A 57 -3.55 -7.57 5.22
N ASP A 58 -2.91 -8.44 6.01
CA ASP A 58 -1.49 -8.75 5.89
C ASP A 58 -1.26 -9.81 4.80
N PHE A 59 -1.39 -9.37 3.54
CA PHE A 59 -1.07 -10.20 2.38
C PHE A 59 0.41 -10.63 2.36
N SER A 60 1.30 -9.82 2.92
CA SER A 60 2.74 -10.10 2.92
C SER A 60 3.05 -11.33 3.76
N ALA A 61 2.64 -11.35 5.02
CA ALA A 61 2.83 -12.49 5.91
C ALA A 61 2.09 -13.73 5.37
N PHE A 62 0.86 -13.54 4.88
CA PHE A 62 0.06 -14.60 4.30
C PHE A 62 0.78 -15.28 3.11
N PHE A 63 1.13 -14.53 2.07
CA PHE A 63 1.75 -15.12 0.88
C PHE A 63 3.16 -15.65 1.15
N LYS A 64 3.92 -15.03 2.06
CA LYS A 64 5.26 -15.50 2.44
C LYS A 64 5.24 -16.95 2.97
N ASN A 65 4.16 -17.36 3.64
CA ASN A 65 4.03 -18.73 4.17
C ASN A 65 3.69 -19.75 3.08
N HIS A 66 3.04 -19.32 2.00
CA HIS A 66 2.51 -20.21 0.97
C HIS A 66 3.31 -20.24 -0.34
N PHE A 67 4.02 -19.16 -0.65
CA PHE A 67 4.69 -18.97 -1.94
C PHE A 67 6.19 -18.71 -1.80
N VAL A 68 6.94 -19.07 -2.83
CA VAL A 68 8.34 -18.68 -3.04
C VAL A 68 8.41 -17.50 -4.00
N PRO A 69 9.36 -16.57 -3.81
CA PRO A 69 9.57 -15.48 -4.76
C PRO A 69 10.07 -16.02 -6.09
N LEU A 70 9.59 -15.44 -7.19
CA LEU A 70 10.12 -15.70 -8.52
C LEU A 70 11.46 -14.93 -8.68
N PRO A 71 12.60 -15.61 -8.80
CA PRO A 71 13.88 -14.93 -8.98
C PRO A 71 13.91 -14.16 -10.30
N ASN A 72 14.58 -13.01 -10.32
CA ASN A 72 14.77 -12.20 -11.53
C ASN A 72 13.47 -11.83 -12.26
N ILE A 73 12.37 -11.62 -11.52
CA ILE A 73 11.05 -11.33 -12.09
C ILE A 73 11.07 -10.19 -13.14
N THR A 74 11.94 -9.20 -12.96
CA THR A 74 12.09 -8.05 -13.88
C THR A 74 12.75 -8.39 -15.21
N GLN A 75 13.41 -9.55 -15.34
CA GLN A 75 14.03 -10.00 -16.60
C GLN A 75 13.04 -10.69 -17.54
N PHE A 76 11.85 -11.06 -17.04
CA PHE A 76 10.84 -11.73 -17.85
C PHE A 76 9.87 -10.70 -18.45
N HIS A 77 9.43 -10.95 -19.68
CA HIS A 77 8.48 -10.10 -20.40
C HIS A 77 7.11 -10.76 -20.54
N HIS A 78 7.06 -12.08 -20.46
CA HIS A 78 5.82 -12.84 -20.53
C HIS A 78 5.66 -13.72 -19.30
N PHE A 79 4.44 -13.70 -18.74
CA PHE A 79 3.99 -14.53 -17.63
C PHE A 79 2.71 -15.21 -18.06
N ARG A 80 2.71 -16.54 -18.04
CA ARG A 80 1.54 -17.34 -18.33
C ARG A 80 1.19 -18.19 -17.11
N PHE A 81 -0.08 -18.13 -16.75
CA PHE A 81 -0.69 -18.93 -15.69
C PHE A 81 -1.72 -19.86 -16.34
N SER A 82 -1.88 -21.06 -15.79
CA SER A 82 -2.87 -22.04 -16.25
C SER A 82 -3.68 -22.54 -15.06
N SER A 83 -4.97 -22.79 -15.27
CA SER A 83 -5.83 -23.46 -14.29
C SER A 83 -5.47 -24.93 -14.08
N GLU A 84 -4.78 -25.55 -15.05
CA GLU A 84 -4.32 -26.94 -14.98
C GLU A 84 -3.06 -27.09 -14.11
N ASP A 85 -2.27 -26.01 -13.98
CA ASP A 85 -0.98 -25.98 -13.31
C ASP A 85 -0.97 -24.93 -12.19
N ILE A 86 -1.89 -25.08 -11.22
CA ILE A 86 -2.03 -24.16 -10.09
C ILE A 86 -0.71 -24.07 -9.32
N GLY A 87 -0.31 -22.83 -9.01
CA GLY A 87 0.90 -22.57 -8.24
C GLY A 87 2.19 -22.66 -9.03
N LYS A 88 2.11 -22.75 -10.36
CA LYS A 88 3.24 -22.57 -11.27
C LYS A 88 3.04 -21.32 -12.12
N VAL A 89 4.16 -20.78 -12.60
CA VAL A 89 4.18 -19.72 -13.60
C VAL A 89 5.14 -20.11 -14.71
N TYR A 90 4.73 -19.91 -15.94
CA TYR A 90 5.56 -20.05 -17.12
C TYR A 90 6.05 -18.68 -17.53
N VAL A 91 7.36 -18.51 -17.67
CA VAL A 91 7.96 -17.22 -17.94
C VAL A 91 8.86 -17.26 -19.15
N SER A 92 8.89 -16.17 -19.91
CA SER A 92 9.83 -15.99 -21.01
C SER A 92 10.46 -14.60 -20.97
N LYS A 93 11.74 -14.53 -21.34
CA LYS A 93 12.50 -13.27 -21.47
C LYS A 93 12.18 -12.53 -22.76
N GLU A 94 11.56 -13.20 -23.74
CA GLU A 94 11.26 -12.64 -25.05
C GLU A 94 9.80 -12.92 -25.41
N SER A 95 9.23 -12.11 -26.31
CA SER A 95 7.86 -12.32 -26.75
C SER A 95 7.77 -13.52 -27.69
N GLY A 96 6.92 -14.50 -27.33
CA GLY A 96 6.84 -15.77 -28.05
C GLY A 96 8.10 -16.64 -27.90
N GLY A 97 9.00 -16.30 -26.98
CA GLY A 97 10.20 -17.07 -26.71
C GLY A 97 9.93 -18.37 -25.96
N VAL A 98 10.98 -19.17 -25.74
CA VAL A 98 10.89 -20.41 -24.94
C VAL A 98 10.46 -20.07 -23.53
N GLU A 99 9.50 -20.84 -23.00
CA GLU A 99 8.99 -20.70 -21.64
C GLU A 99 9.76 -21.59 -20.67
N SER A 100 10.08 -21.03 -19.51
CA SER A 100 10.59 -21.76 -18.35
C SER A 100 9.51 -21.85 -17.28
N CYS A 101 9.30 -23.04 -16.72
CA CYS A 101 8.32 -23.25 -15.66
C CYS A 101 8.96 -23.05 -14.27
N TYR A 102 8.31 -22.25 -13.42
CA TYR A 102 8.69 -22.05 -12.02
C TYR A 102 7.54 -22.45 -11.11
N LYS A 103 7.82 -23.30 -10.11
CA LYS A 103 6.88 -23.60 -9.04
C LYS A 103 6.93 -22.46 -8.01
N LEU A 104 5.80 -21.77 -7.84
CA LEU A 104 5.61 -20.70 -6.86
C LEU A 104 5.05 -21.24 -5.53
N LEU A 105 4.18 -22.25 -5.56
CA LEU A 105 3.64 -22.83 -4.34
C LEU A 105 4.70 -23.67 -3.60
N LYS A 106 4.83 -23.42 -2.29
CA LYS A 106 5.68 -24.24 -1.41
C LYS A 106 5.10 -25.63 -1.17
N SER A 107 3.78 -25.75 -1.16
CA SER A 107 3.02 -26.98 -0.95
C SER A 107 1.78 -26.98 -1.83
N ASP A 108 1.37 -28.16 -2.28
CA ASP A 108 0.20 -28.33 -3.15
C ASP A 108 -1.13 -28.22 -2.35
N ASN A 109 -1.06 -28.13 -1.02
CA ASN A 109 -2.20 -27.99 -0.11
C ASN A 109 -2.64 -26.54 0.12
N PHE A 110 -2.46 -25.64 -0.87
CA PHE A 110 -2.87 -24.25 -0.71
C PHE A 110 -4.40 -24.11 -0.68
N ASN A 111 -4.94 -23.68 0.46
CA ASN A 111 -6.37 -23.42 0.59
C ASN A 111 -6.72 -22.09 -0.07
N LYS A 112 -7.33 -22.14 -1.26
CA LYS A 112 -7.79 -20.94 -1.99
C LYS A 112 -8.84 -20.09 -1.24
N ASN A 113 -9.50 -20.66 -0.25
CA ASN A 113 -10.51 -19.97 0.55
C ASN A 113 -9.94 -19.38 1.85
N SER A 114 -8.65 -19.61 2.15
CA SER A 114 -8.04 -18.97 3.32
C SER A 114 -7.93 -17.47 3.10
N LYS A 115 -8.10 -16.71 4.18
CA LYS A 115 -8.00 -15.26 4.18
C LYS A 115 -6.75 -14.83 4.94
N PRO A 116 -6.04 -13.80 4.47
CA PRO A 116 -4.98 -13.18 5.26
C PRO A 116 -5.52 -12.63 6.58
N ASP A 117 -4.64 -12.56 7.57
CA ASP A 117 -4.97 -11.94 8.85
C ASP A 117 -5.18 -10.43 8.70
N LEU A 118 -5.98 -9.86 9.60
CA LEU A 118 -6.21 -8.42 9.65
C LEU A 118 -5.05 -7.72 10.36
N ILE A 119 -4.56 -6.64 9.76
CA ILE A 119 -3.58 -5.76 10.39
C ILE A 119 -4.24 -5.04 11.57
N THR A 120 -3.66 -5.21 12.76
CA THR A 120 -4.08 -4.50 13.97
C THR A 120 -3.37 -3.16 14.06
N THR A 121 -4.09 -2.14 14.52
CA THR A 121 -3.45 -0.89 14.94
C THR A 121 -2.68 -1.15 16.22
N VAL A 122 -1.41 -0.76 16.19
CA VAL A 122 -0.54 -0.74 17.37
C VAL A 122 -0.44 0.69 17.87
N SER A 123 -0.46 0.85 19.18
CA SER A 123 -0.17 2.14 19.81
C SER A 123 1.24 2.60 19.43
N LEU A 124 1.44 3.92 19.40
CA LEU A 124 2.76 4.50 19.19
C LEU A 124 3.71 4.02 20.30
N THR A 125 4.91 3.60 19.91
CA THR A 125 5.98 3.28 20.86
C THR A 125 6.38 4.53 21.64
N GLU A 126 6.91 4.35 22.84
CA GLU A 126 7.39 5.46 23.68
C GLU A 126 8.44 6.31 22.95
N GLU A 127 9.37 5.67 22.25
CA GLU A 127 10.35 6.35 21.39
C GLU A 127 9.66 7.25 20.35
N ARG A 128 8.60 6.75 19.69
CA ARG A 128 7.87 7.52 18.69
C ARG A 128 7.09 8.68 19.32
N GLN A 129 6.50 8.48 20.50
CA GLN A 129 5.83 9.55 21.24
C GLN A 129 6.82 10.65 21.65
N ASN A 130 7.99 10.27 22.19
CA ASN A 130 9.09 11.18 22.54
C ASN A 130 9.59 11.98 21.31
N TYR A 131 9.72 11.32 20.16
CA TYR A 131 10.08 11.98 18.91
C TYR A 131 9.04 13.03 18.48
N LEU A 132 7.75 12.67 18.52
CA LEU A 132 6.66 13.59 18.17
C LEU A 132 6.66 14.81 19.09
N TYR A 133 6.77 14.61 20.40
CA TYR A 133 6.81 15.70 21.38
C TYR A 133 8.05 16.60 21.23
N SER A 134 9.24 16.02 21.08
CA SER A 134 10.50 16.78 21.10
C SER A 134 10.90 17.41 19.76
N LYS A 135 10.51 16.80 18.63
CA LYS A 135 10.96 17.23 17.29
C LYS A 135 9.85 17.80 16.43
N ILE A 136 8.65 17.21 16.49
CA ILE A 136 7.56 17.55 15.57
C ILE A 136 6.65 18.63 16.15
N ARG A 137 6.45 18.65 17.48
CA ARG A 137 5.52 19.56 18.17
C ARG A 137 5.64 21.04 17.80
N GLN A 138 6.85 21.53 17.52
CA GLN A 138 7.07 22.94 17.14
C GLN A 138 6.46 23.31 15.78
N TYR A 139 6.21 22.34 14.91
CA TYR A 139 5.64 22.52 13.58
C TYR A 139 4.12 22.29 13.54
N VAL A 140 3.52 21.91 14.67
CA VAL A 140 2.08 21.67 14.81
C VAL A 140 1.43 22.94 15.36
N ASP A 141 0.33 23.39 14.78
CA ASP A 141 -0.40 24.55 15.28
C ASP A 141 -1.14 24.25 16.59
N GLU A 142 -1.42 25.29 17.37
CA GLU A 142 -2.45 25.20 18.41
C GLU A 142 -3.85 25.08 17.77
N PRO A 143 -4.77 24.27 18.34
CA PRO A 143 -4.66 23.48 19.59
C PRO A 143 -4.12 22.05 19.39
N TYR A 144 -3.71 21.68 18.18
CA TYR A 144 -3.44 20.29 17.77
C TYR A 144 -2.16 19.69 18.38
N LYS A 145 -1.31 20.52 19.01
CA LYS A 145 -0.06 20.05 19.62
C LYS A 145 -0.31 18.97 20.66
N ASP A 146 -1.31 19.15 21.53
CA ASP A 146 -1.62 18.18 22.58
C ASP A 146 -2.42 16.98 22.08
N GLU A 147 -3.07 17.09 20.93
CA GLU A 147 -3.75 15.97 20.29
C GLU A 147 -2.76 14.98 19.65
N TYR A 148 -1.79 15.49 18.87
CA TYR A 148 -0.88 14.64 18.09
C TYR A 148 0.52 14.48 18.69
N CYS A 149 0.93 15.40 19.55
CA CYS A 149 2.29 15.48 20.10
C CYS A 149 2.24 15.75 21.61
N ALA A 150 1.35 15.05 22.33
CA ALA A 150 1.24 15.13 23.78
C ALA A 150 2.56 14.77 24.47
N LYS A 151 2.75 15.28 25.69
CA LYS A 151 3.88 14.88 26.54
C LYS A 151 3.74 13.38 26.87
N PRO A 152 4.75 12.54 26.60
CA PRO A 152 4.74 11.13 26.97
C PRO A 152 4.58 10.97 28.49
N LYS A 153 3.89 9.90 28.91
CA LYS A 153 3.61 9.60 30.32
C LYS A 153 4.80 8.94 30.99
#